data_AF-A0A7V9S294-F1
#
_entry.id   AF-A0A7V9S294-F1
#
_cell.length_a   1.000
_cell.length_b   1.000
_cell.length_c   1.000
_cell.angle_alpha   90.00
_cell.angle_beta   90.00
_cell.angle_gamma   90.00
#
_symmetry.space_group_name_H-M   'P 1'
#
loop_
_entity.id
_entity.type
_entity.pdbx_description
1 polymer ?
#
loop_
_entity_poly.entity_id
_entity_poly.type
_entity_poly.pdbx_seq_one_letter_code
_entity_poly.pdbx_strand_id
1 'polypeptide(L)'
;MAAARDDRSGLMLAPAWICEAIDFNVTVRVPPGRWTSEVVVAAMRTWHKKYGQPPRSFDWAPSTGRAAGLLPDGPSVWELHYPRWPSAGTVAARFGSWCNGLRAAGLPARIPQHALPRRERILAARRLDAAGVSPRVIAGTLGVARSTVSTYLKGVLCAGCGGPAVTGRLCVACTPRRAPAASRDDVVRALREWVTEHGRAPAQAEWGWQAGSRSPWVREFPRWPSSSSVRTHFGTWNAALEAVEAPLRRRSRWPPELILDAIQRWGRDHDGRPPRYADFRSAT
;
A
#
# COMPACT_ATOMS: atom_id res chain seq x y z
N MET A 1 71.13 1.18 47.87
CA MET A 1 70.38 1.57 46.66
C MET A 1 69.49 0.41 46.23
N ALA A 2 68.31 0.33 46.87
CA ALA A 2 67.16 -0.49 46.47
C ALA A 2 66.37 0.29 45.39
N ALA A 3 65.38 -0.18 44.62
CA ALA A 3 64.71 -1.45 44.38
C ALA A 3 63.72 -1.23 43.21
N ALA A 4 63.22 -2.34 42.65
CA ALA A 4 61.85 -2.57 42.20
C ALA A 4 61.23 -1.66 41.12
N ARG A 5 60.98 -2.28 39.96
CA ARG A 5 59.90 -1.93 39.03
C ARG A 5 58.59 -2.51 39.58
N ASP A 6 57.60 -1.67 39.83
CA ASP A 6 56.26 -2.09 40.27
C ASP A 6 55.16 -1.38 39.46
N ASP A 7 54.47 -2.19 38.68
CA ASP A 7 53.03 -2.31 38.48
C ASP A 7 52.10 -1.11 38.81
N ARG A 8 51.58 -0.45 37.76
CA ARG A 8 50.22 0.14 37.73
C ARG A 8 49.70 0.27 36.30
N SER A 9 48.95 -0.70 35.82
CA SER A 9 47.94 -0.51 34.77
C SER A 9 46.86 -1.57 34.89
N GLY A 10 46.04 -1.45 35.94
CA GLY A 10 44.81 -2.20 36.09
C GLY A 10 43.73 -1.69 35.12
N LEU A 11 43.17 -2.64 34.36
CA LEU A 11 41.76 -2.78 33.98
C LEU A 11 41.05 -1.57 33.32
N MET A 12 40.76 -1.71 32.03
CA MET A 12 39.36 -1.84 31.61
C MET A 12 39.26 -2.80 30.42
N LEU A 13 38.82 -4.02 30.74
CA LEU A 13 38.22 -4.95 29.81
C LEU A 13 37.09 -4.22 29.07
N ALA A 14 37.22 -4.09 27.74
CA ALA A 14 36.11 -3.69 26.90
C ALA A 14 35.00 -4.73 27.08
N PRO A 15 33.81 -4.35 27.57
CA PRO A 15 32.80 -5.33 27.84
C PRO A 15 32.20 -5.78 26.50
N ALA A 16 32.45 -7.06 26.19
CA ALA A 16 31.79 -7.80 25.14
C ALA A 16 30.31 -7.94 25.50
N TRP A 17 29.48 -7.05 24.96
CA TRP A 17 28.03 -7.25 24.88
C TRP A 17 27.50 -6.80 23.52
N ILE A 18 27.23 -7.84 22.72
CA ILE A 18 26.08 -7.93 21.82
C ILE A 18 26.20 -7.11 20.53
N CYS A 19 27.04 -7.61 19.62
CA CYS A 19 26.69 -7.67 18.20
C CYS A 19 25.57 -8.70 18.01
N GLU A 20 24.35 -8.43 18.50
CA GLU A 20 23.18 -9.14 17.99
C GLU A 20 22.91 -8.58 16.60
N ALA A 21 22.98 -9.47 15.62
CA ALA A 21 22.45 -9.24 14.30
C ALA A 21 21.03 -8.69 14.44
N ILE A 22 20.84 -7.41 14.13
CA ILE A 22 19.50 -6.85 13.92
C ILE A 22 18.94 -7.59 12.72
N ASP A 23 18.08 -8.56 13.01
CA ASP A 23 17.31 -9.28 12.04
C ASP A 23 16.39 -8.27 11.34
N PHE A 24 16.79 -7.79 10.16
CA PHE A 24 16.10 -6.78 9.34
C PHE A 24 14.68 -7.22 8.90
N ASN A 25 14.21 -8.38 9.35
CA ASN A 25 12.95 -8.98 8.96
C ASN A 25 11.88 -9.00 10.06
N VAL A 26 12.09 -8.31 11.20
CA VAL A 26 11.01 -8.07 12.17
C VAL A 26 10.03 -7.05 11.57
N THR A 27 8.95 -7.55 10.96
CA THR A 27 7.82 -6.70 10.59
C THR A 27 7.14 -6.19 11.86
N VAL A 28 7.53 -4.99 12.31
CA VAL A 28 6.87 -4.32 13.44
C VAL A 28 5.41 -4.06 13.06
N ARG A 29 4.52 -4.90 13.59
CA ARG A 29 3.08 -4.84 13.31
C ARG A 29 2.48 -3.69 14.10
N VAL A 30 2.18 -2.59 13.40
CA VAL A 30 1.48 -1.46 14.00
C VAL A 30 0.02 -1.84 14.27
N PRO A 31 -0.52 -1.63 15.49
CA PRO A 31 -1.91 -1.94 15.80
C PRO A 31 -2.89 -1.22 14.85
N PRO A 32 -3.97 -1.89 14.43
CA PRO A 32 -5.04 -1.23 13.69
C PRO A 32 -5.55 -0.01 14.45
N GLY A 33 -5.75 1.11 13.76
CA GLY A 33 -6.29 2.33 14.38
C GLY A 33 -5.27 3.28 15.03
N ARG A 34 -3.99 2.88 15.23
CA ARG A 34 -2.94 3.77 15.79
C ARG A 34 -2.85 5.12 15.08
N TRP A 35 -2.95 5.09 13.75
CA TRP A 35 -2.85 6.28 12.91
C TRP A 35 -4.23 6.86 12.65
N THR A 36 -4.76 7.62 13.62
CA THR A 36 -5.93 8.49 13.40
C THR A 36 -5.52 9.73 12.61
N SER A 37 -6.50 10.50 12.12
CA SER A 37 -6.23 11.75 11.42
C SER A 37 -5.44 12.73 12.29
N GLU A 38 -5.78 12.84 13.57
CA GLU A 38 -5.16 13.72 14.56
C GLU A 38 -3.71 13.31 14.81
N VAL A 39 -3.45 12.00 14.98
CA VAL A 39 -2.10 11.47 15.21
C VAL A 39 -1.21 11.68 13.98
N VAL A 40 -1.75 11.51 12.77
CA VAL A 40 -1.00 11.77 11.54
C VAL A 40 -0.66 13.26 11.40
N VAL A 41 -1.60 14.16 11.67
CA VAL A 41 -1.35 15.62 11.69
C VAL A 41 -0.27 15.98 12.70
N ALA A 42 -0.33 15.44 13.92
CA ALA A 42 0.68 15.64 14.95
C ALA A 42 2.05 15.12 14.50
N ALA A 43 2.13 13.96 13.85
CA ALA A 43 3.36 13.42 13.32
C ALA A 43 3.98 14.33 12.24
N MET A 44 3.17 14.89 11.33
CA MET A 44 3.66 15.81 10.30
C MET A 44 4.20 17.11 10.90
N ARG A 45 3.50 17.69 11.88
CA ARG A 45 3.97 18.88 12.61
C ARG A 45 5.25 18.59 13.38
N THR A 46 5.33 17.43 14.03
CA THR A 46 6.53 17.01 14.78
C THR A 46 7.72 16.82 13.84
N TRP A 47 7.51 16.24 12.67
CA TRP A 47 8.55 16.16 11.64
C TRP A 47 9.01 17.55 11.21
N HIS A 48 8.08 18.45 10.89
CA HIS A 48 8.41 19.82 10.48
C HIS A 48 9.21 20.57 11.56
N LYS A 49 8.79 20.45 12.82
CA LYS A 49 9.51 21.02 13.97
C LYS A 49 10.92 20.44 14.11
N LYS A 50 11.09 19.13 13.89
CA LYS A 50 12.38 18.44 14.06
C LYS A 50 13.36 18.70 12.92
N TYR A 51 12.88 18.74 11.68
CA TYR A 51 13.73 18.79 10.48
C TYR A 51 13.65 20.13 9.72
N GLY A 52 12.92 21.12 10.24
CA GLY A 52 12.80 22.46 9.67
C GLY A 52 11.97 22.56 8.37
N GLN A 53 11.49 21.43 7.85
CA GLN A 53 10.75 21.37 6.58
C GLN A 53 9.61 20.35 6.67
N PRO A 54 8.49 20.57 5.95
CA PRO A 54 7.43 19.57 5.87
C PRO A 54 7.98 18.25 5.31
N PRO A 55 7.48 17.09 5.79
CA PRO A 55 7.86 15.83 5.20
C PRO A 55 7.44 15.78 3.73
N ARG A 56 8.31 15.25 2.86
CA ARG A 56 7.96 14.88 1.50
C ARG A 56 7.39 13.47 1.51
N SER A 57 6.58 13.13 0.51
CA SER A 57 5.93 11.81 0.47
C SER A 57 6.93 10.65 0.48
N PHE A 58 8.06 10.81 -0.19
CA PHE A 58 9.10 9.78 -0.23
C PHE A 58 9.93 9.70 1.06
N ASP A 59 9.94 10.74 1.90
CA ASP A 59 10.56 10.65 3.23
C ASP A 59 9.81 9.61 4.08
N TRP A 60 8.51 9.40 3.83
CA TRP A 60 7.65 8.39 4.51
C TRP A 60 7.22 7.25 3.58
N ALA A 61 7.89 7.10 2.44
CA ALA A 61 7.76 5.98 1.51
C ALA A 61 9.11 5.71 0.83
N PRO A 62 10.09 5.14 1.55
CA PRO A 62 11.46 5.04 1.07
C PRO A 62 11.59 4.21 -0.21
N SER A 63 10.76 3.18 -0.38
CA SER A 63 10.70 2.39 -1.61
C SER A 63 10.38 3.22 -2.85
N THR A 64 9.42 4.15 -2.75
CA THR A 64 9.09 5.08 -3.84
C THR A 64 10.21 6.11 -4.06
N GLY A 65 10.86 6.56 -2.97
CA GLY A 65 12.01 7.46 -3.05
C GLY A 65 13.19 6.84 -3.79
N ARG A 66 13.58 5.61 -3.45
CA ARG A 66 14.66 4.87 -4.12
C ARG A 66 14.34 4.58 -5.58
N ALA A 67 13.12 4.11 -5.87
CA ALA A 67 12.69 3.87 -7.25
C ALA A 67 12.73 5.15 -8.12
N ALA A 68 12.60 6.32 -7.51
CA ALA A 68 12.71 7.62 -8.19
C ALA A 68 14.12 8.24 -8.15
N GLY A 69 15.12 7.57 -7.56
CA GLY A 69 16.49 8.09 -7.40
C GLY A 69 16.58 9.29 -6.44
N LEU A 70 15.59 9.49 -5.57
CA LEU A 70 15.50 10.63 -4.64
C LEU A 70 16.11 10.33 -3.26
N LEU A 71 16.39 9.06 -2.98
CA LEU A 71 17.00 8.60 -1.75
C LEU A 71 18.19 7.68 -2.07
N PRO A 72 19.26 7.72 -1.25
CA PRO A 72 20.35 6.76 -1.35
C PRO A 72 19.91 5.35 -0.92
N ASP A 73 20.74 4.35 -1.23
CA ASP A 73 20.45 2.93 -0.93
C ASP A 73 20.46 2.60 0.57
N GLY A 74 20.97 3.50 1.42
CA GLY A 74 20.97 3.36 2.88
C GLY A 74 19.58 3.48 3.54
N PRO A 75 19.50 3.17 4.84
CA PRO A 75 18.26 3.30 5.60
C PRO A 75 17.88 4.79 5.75
N SER A 76 16.65 5.10 5.38
CA SER A 76 16.07 6.43 5.54
C SER A 76 15.70 6.74 6.99
N VAL A 77 15.52 8.02 7.30
CA VAL A 77 15.01 8.49 8.61
C VAL A 77 13.71 7.80 9.02
N TRP A 78 12.85 7.46 8.05
CA TRP A 78 11.60 6.77 8.33
C TRP A 78 11.82 5.31 8.69
N GLU A 79 12.70 4.59 7.98
CA GLU A 79 13.06 3.20 8.31
C GLU A 79 13.72 3.12 9.69
N LEU A 80 14.67 4.01 9.99
CA LEU A 80 15.39 4.03 11.28
C LEU A 80 14.51 4.31 12.49
N HIS A 81 13.38 4.98 12.28
CA HIS A 81 12.49 5.39 13.37
C HIS A 81 11.10 4.77 13.25
N TYR A 82 10.87 3.81 12.37
CA TYR A 82 9.58 3.13 12.28
C TYR A 82 9.28 2.41 13.61
N PRO A 83 8.07 2.50 14.19
CA PRO A 83 6.83 3.09 13.67
C PRO A 83 6.50 4.48 14.25
N ARG A 84 7.49 5.35 14.46
CA ARG A 84 7.30 6.74 14.94
C ARG A 84 6.58 7.62 13.92
N TRP A 85 6.73 7.33 12.64
CA TRP A 85 6.12 8.09 11.55
C TRP A 85 5.18 7.17 10.75
N PRO A 86 4.01 7.64 10.29
CA PRO A 86 3.14 6.83 9.44
C PRO A 86 3.78 6.68 8.05
N SER A 87 3.33 5.69 7.28
CA SER A 87 3.70 5.60 5.87
C SER A 87 2.93 6.63 5.03
N ALA A 88 3.43 6.97 3.84
CA ALA A 88 2.70 7.84 2.91
C ALA A 88 1.35 7.27 2.45
N GLY A 89 1.25 5.95 2.36
CA GLY A 89 -0.03 5.27 2.10
C GLY A 89 -1.06 5.51 3.20
N THR A 90 -0.65 5.46 4.47
CA THR A 90 -1.52 5.76 5.63
C THR A 90 -2.03 7.20 5.58
N VAL A 91 -1.16 8.16 5.23
CA VAL A 91 -1.57 9.57 5.05
C VAL A 91 -2.60 9.69 3.93
N ALA A 92 -2.32 9.11 2.76
CA ALA A 92 -3.23 9.19 1.62
C ALA A 92 -4.59 8.53 1.91
N ALA A 93 -4.61 7.41 2.64
CA ALA A 93 -5.84 6.73 3.03
C ALA A 93 -6.72 7.58 3.96
N ARG A 94 -6.13 8.37 4.86
CA ARG A 94 -6.86 9.22 5.81
C ARG A 94 -7.34 10.54 5.21
N PHE A 95 -6.53 11.17 4.35
CA PHE A 95 -6.78 12.53 3.86
C PHE A 95 -7.13 12.58 2.36
N GLY A 96 -7.20 11.43 1.68
CA GLY A 96 -7.40 11.31 0.23
C GLY A 96 -6.16 11.62 -0.61
N SER A 97 -5.23 12.44 -0.10
CA SER A 97 -3.91 12.66 -0.71
C SER A 97 -2.87 13.13 0.30
N TRP A 98 -1.59 12.98 -0.04
CA TRP A 98 -0.48 13.52 0.75
C TRP A 98 -0.59 15.04 0.95
N CYS A 99 -0.94 15.77 -0.11
CA CYS A 99 -1.09 17.22 -0.07
C CYS A 99 -2.22 17.67 0.86
N ASN A 100 -3.33 16.91 0.91
CA ASN A 100 -4.41 17.18 1.85
C ASN A 100 -3.94 16.98 3.30
N GLY A 101 -3.13 15.95 3.56
CA GLY A 101 -2.51 15.74 4.88
C GLY A 101 -1.62 16.91 5.31
N LEU A 102 -0.75 17.40 4.41
CA LEU A 102 0.07 18.58 4.67
C LEU A 102 -0.79 19.82 4.99
N ARG A 103 -1.87 20.06 4.21
CA ARG A 103 -2.79 21.18 4.48
C ARG A 103 -3.51 21.04 5.81
N ALA A 104 -3.98 19.84 6.16
CA ALA A 104 -4.59 19.57 7.47
C ALA A 104 -3.61 19.82 8.63
N ALA A 105 -2.31 19.59 8.39
CA ALA A 105 -1.26 19.91 9.35
C ALA A 105 -0.89 21.40 9.42
N GLY A 106 -1.44 22.25 8.55
CA GLY A 106 -1.04 23.66 8.42
C GLY A 106 0.32 23.86 7.75
N LEU A 107 0.79 22.86 7.00
CA LEU A 107 2.10 22.86 6.34
C LEU A 107 1.95 23.20 4.85
N PRO A 108 2.93 23.88 4.24
CA PRO A 108 2.86 24.22 2.82
C PRO A 108 2.94 22.95 1.95
N ALA A 109 1.87 22.68 1.21
CA ALA A 109 1.89 21.70 0.13
C ALA A 109 2.42 22.39 -1.14
N ARG A 110 3.63 22.01 -1.60
CA ARG A 110 4.16 22.49 -2.89
C ARG A 110 3.39 21.84 -4.04
N ILE A 111 2.26 22.45 -4.40
CA ILE A 111 1.52 22.12 -5.61
C ILE A 111 1.88 23.21 -6.61
N PRO A 112 2.44 22.88 -7.79
CA PRO A 112 2.55 23.84 -8.87
C PRO A 112 1.15 24.39 -9.17
N GLN A 113 0.91 25.66 -8.81
CA GLN A 113 -0.31 26.33 -9.21
C GLN A 113 -0.16 26.68 -10.68
N HIS A 114 -1.10 26.21 -11.49
CA HIS A 114 -1.14 26.53 -12.91
C HIS A 114 -2.33 27.45 -13.14
N ALA A 115 -2.13 28.51 -13.92
CA ALA A 115 -3.18 29.49 -14.22
C ALA A 115 -4.41 28.85 -14.90
N LEU A 116 -4.20 27.85 -15.76
CA LEU A 116 -5.27 27.14 -16.46
C LEU A 116 -5.53 25.75 -15.85
N PRO A 117 -6.78 25.27 -15.80
CA PRO A 117 -7.11 23.88 -15.51
C PRO A 117 -6.39 22.89 -16.44
N ARG A 118 -6.13 21.66 -15.96
CA ARG A 118 -5.36 20.65 -16.72
C ARG A 118 -5.95 20.36 -18.11
N ARG A 119 -7.28 20.26 -18.23
CA ARG A 119 -7.97 20.02 -19.51
C ARG A 119 -7.67 21.14 -20.51
N GLU A 120 -7.79 22.38 -20.07
CA GLU A 120 -7.53 23.56 -20.90
C GLU A 120 -6.06 23.67 -21.29
N ARG A 121 -5.13 23.33 -20.40
CA ARG A 121 -3.70 23.25 -20.75
C ARG A 121 -3.42 22.24 -21.86
N ILE A 122 -4.08 21.09 -21.85
CA ILE A 122 -3.91 20.08 -22.91
C ILE A 122 -4.45 20.60 -24.23
N LEU A 123 -5.64 21.22 -24.22
CA LEU A 123 -6.24 21.81 -25.43
C LEU A 123 -5.40 22.98 -25.97
N ALA A 124 -4.88 23.83 -25.09
CA ALA A 124 -3.98 24.92 -25.46
C ALA A 124 -2.66 24.40 -26.05
N ALA A 125 -2.06 23.37 -25.44
CA ALA A 125 -0.85 22.73 -25.97
C ALA A 125 -1.07 22.20 -27.39
N ARG A 126 -2.18 21.49 -27.64
CA ARG A 126 -2.51 20.97 -28.97
C ARG A 126 -2.76 22.07 -30.00
N ARG A 127 -3.42 23.17 -29.62
CA ARG A 127 -3.61 24.33 -30.52
C ARG A 127 -2.29 24.99 -30.90
N LEU A 128 -1.41 25.18 -29.93
CA LEU A 128 -0.08 25.77 -30.17
C LEU A 128 0.80 24.85 -31.03
N ASP A 129 0.76 23.54 -30.79
CA ASP A 129 1.49 22.54 -31.58
C ASP A 129 0.99 22.48 -33.02
N ALA A 130 -0.33 22.50 -33.24
CA ALA A 130 -0.92 22.59 -34.58
C ALA A 130 -0.57 23.90 -35.31
N ALA A 131 -0.28 24.97 -34.57
CA ALA A 131 0.25 26.23 -35.12
C ALA A 131 1.77 26.23 -35.34
N GLY A 132 2.45 25.07 -35.16
CA GLY A 132 3.89 24.92 -35.37
C GLY A 132 4.77 25.43 -34.23
N VAL A 133 4.19 25.77 -33.07
CA VAL A 133 4.95 26.28 -31.92
C VAL A 133 5.75 25.14 -31.28
N SER A 134 7.04 25.38 -31.03
CA SER A 134 7.90 24.33 -30.45
C SER A 134 7.46 23.91 -29.03
N PRO A 135 7.64 22.63 -28.64
CA PRO A 135 7.30 22.14 -27.30
C PRO A 135 7.97 22.89 -26.15
N ARG A 136 9.14 23.52 -26.38
CA ARG A 136 9.82 24.35 -25.39
C ARG A 136 9.07 25.65 -25.12
N VAL A 137 8.60 26.31 -26.18
CA VAL A 137 7.81 27.55 -26.06
C VAL A 137 6.46 27.24 -25.43
N ILE A 138 5.78 26.17 -25.87
CA ILE A 138 4.52 25.71 -25.27
C ILE A 138 4.67 25.48 -23.75
N ALA A 139 5.77 24.82 -23.33
CA ALA A 139 6.04 24.56 -21.92
C ALA A 139 6.16 25.85 -21.10
N GLY A 140 6.87 26.85 -21.63
CA GLY A 140 6.98 28.18 -21.04
C GLY A 140 5.63 28.89 -20.95
N THR A 141 4.88 28.93 -22.05
CA THR A 141 3.55 29.58 -22.12
C THR A 141 2.56 28.98 -21.13
N LEU A 142 2.57 27.65 -20.94
CA LEU A 142 1.63 26.97 -20.05
C LEU A 142 2.13 26.82 -18.61
N GLY A 143 3.36 27.25 -18.30
CA GLY A 143 3.98 27.09 -16.99
C GLY A 143 4.09 25.61 -16.57
N VAL A 144 4.50 24.74 -17.49
CA VAL A 144 4.69 23.29 -17.25
C VAL A 144 6.06 22.82 -17.73
N ALA A 145 6.50 21.65 -17.28
CA ALA A 145 7.74 21.03 -17.79
C ALA A 145 7.58 20.58 -19.26
N ARG A 146 8.68 20.58 -20.02
CA ARG A 146 8.71 20.08 -21.42
C ARG A 146 8.20 18.63 -21.54
N SER A 147 8.53 17.78 -20.57
CA SER A 147 8.02 16.40 -20.50
C SER A 147 6.50 16.36 -20.40
N THR A 148 5.89 17.30 -19.67
CA THR A 148 4.43 17.39 -19.54
C THR A 148 3.76 17.76 -20.86
N VAL A 149 4.37 18.67 -21.64
CA VAL A 149 3.91 18.99 -23.00
C VAL A 149 3.95 17.74 -23.88
N SER A 150 5.05 17.00 -23.86
CA SER A 150 5.16 15.73 -24.60
C SER A 150 4.02 14.76 -24.25
N THR A 151 3.68 14.64 -22.96
CA THR A 151 2.55 13.81 -22.51
C THR A 151 1.21 14.35 -23.00
N TYR A 152 0.99 15.67 -22.98
CA TYR A 152 -0.25 16.31 -23.45
C TYR A 152 -0.50 16.06 -24.94
N LEU A 153 0.55 16.13 -25.76
CA LEU A 153 0.48 15.92 -27.20
C LEU A 153 0.27 14.44 -27.56
N LYS A 154 0.93 13.51 -26.86
CA LYS A 154 0.77 12.06 -27.07
C LYS A 154 -0.57 11.49 -26.59
N GLY A 155 -1.34 12.26 -25.81
CA GLY A 155 -2.63 11.81 -25.31
C GLY A 155 -3.62 11.48 -26.44
N VAL A 156 -4.53 10.55 -26.21
CA VAL A 156 -5.60 10.18 -27.15
C VAL A 156 -6.88 10.98 -26.89
N LEU A 157 -7.91 10.78 -27.71
CA LEU A 157 -9.27 11.24 -27.39
C LEU A 157 -9.93 10.25 -26.42
N CYS A 158 -10.66 10.79 -25.46
CA CYS A 158 -11.40 10.02 -24.47
C CYS A 158 -12.59 9.33 -25.15
N ALA A 159 -12.69 8.00 -25.03
CA ALA A 159 -13.80 7.23 -25.57
C ALA A 159 -15.17 7.60 -24.96
N GLY A 160 -15.21 8.14 -23.74
CA GLY A 160 -16.45 8.57 -23.09
C GLY A 160 -16.98 9.94 -23.53
N CYS A 161 -16.17 11.01 -23.42
CA CYS A 161 -16.62 12.39 -23.69
C CYS A 161 -15.94 13.08 -24.87
N GLY A 162 -15.06 12.39 -25.61
CA GLY A 162 -14.25 12.99 -26.68
C GLY A 162 -13.14 13.96 -26.21
N GLY A 163 -13.09 14.30 -24.91
CA GLY A 163 -12.05 15.18 -24.35
C GLY A 163 -10.64 14.57 -24.34
N PRO A 164 -9.59 15.33 -24.01
CA PRO A 164 -8.22 14.80 -24.02
C PRO A 164 -7.97 13.77 -22.91
N ALA A 165 -7.46 12.59 -23.27
CA ALA A 165 -7.07 11.51 -22.37
C ALA A 165 -5.56 11.28 -22.45
N VAL A 166 -4.85 11.70 -21.40
CA VAL A 166 -3.37 11.67 -21.35
C VAL A 166 -2.82 10.32 -20.88
N THR A 167 -3.64 9.55 -20.17
CA THR A 167 -3.30 8.23 -19.62
C THR A 167 -4.44 7.26 -19.90
N GLY A 168 -4.26 6.35 -20.86
CA GLY A 168 -5.29 5.38 -21.25
C GLY A 168 -6.40 5.94 -22.16
N ARG A 169 -7.45 5.15 -22.39
CA ARG A 169 -8.55 5.46 -23.33
C ARG A 169 -9.61 6.43 -22.80
N LEU A 170 -9.58 6.77 -21.51
CA LEU A 170 -10.56 7.65 -20.86
C LEU A 170 -9.85 8.80 -20.13
N CYS A 171 -10.42 10.01 -20.15
CA CYS A 171 -9.88 11.15 -19.41
C CYS A 171 -10.16 11.02 -17.92
N VAL A 172 -9.41 11.68 -17.03
CA VAL A 172 -9.58 11.55 -15.55
C VAL A 172 -11.01 11.77 -15.03
N ALA A 173 -11.86 12.49 -15.77
CA ALA A 173 -13.27 12.68 -15.44
C ALA A 173 -14.17 11.52 -15.89
N CYS A 174 -13.86 10.91 -17.05
CA CYS A 174 -14.59 9.78 -17.63
C CYS A 174 -13.99 8.42 -17.29
N THR A 175 -12.72 8.37 -16.90
CA THR A 175 -12.16 7.26 -16.15
C THR A 175 -13.14 7.05 -15.03
N PRO A 176 -13.70 5.84 -14.85
CA PRO A 176 -14.52 5.55 -13.70
C PRO A 176 -13.67 5.94 -12.49
N ARG A 177 -13.94 7.13 -11.92
CA ARG A 177 -13.50 7.45 -10.57
C ARG A 177 -14.05 6.26 -9.83
N ARG A 178 -13.17 5.42 -9.25
CA ARG A 178 -13.54 4.24 -8.47
C ARG A 178 -14.91 4.55 -7.89
N ALA A 179 -15.97 3.94 -8.43
CA ALA A 179 -17.33 4.22 -7.95
C ALA A 179 -17.22 4.18 -6.42
N PRO A 180 -17.88 5.10 -5.69
CA PRO A 180 -17.69 5.22 -4.25
C PRO A 180 -17.58 3.80 -3.70
N ALA A 181 -16.43 3.52 -3.08
CA ALA A 181 -16.03 2.14 -2.75
C ALA A 181 -17.27 1.45 -2.20
N ALA A 182 -17.73 0.39 -2.89
CA ALA A 182 -19.03 -0.24 -2.64
C ALA A 182 -19.32 -0.18 -1.16
N SER A 183 -20.40 0.49 -0.76
CA SER A 183 -20.66 0.72 0.66
C SER A 183 -20.71 -0.62 1.38
N ARG A 184 -20.59 -0.59 2.71
CA ARG A 184 -20.72 -1.83 3.50
C ARG A 184 -22.01 -2.58 3.14
N ASP A 185 -23.09 -1.85 2.90
CA ASP A 185 -24.40 -2.40 2.52
C ASP A 185 -24.43 -2.92 1.08
N ASP A 186 -23.77 -2.24 0.14
CA ASP A 186 -23.62 -2.74 -1.24
C ASP A 186 -22.84 -4.05 -1.27
N VAL A 187 -21.80 -4.17 -0.42
CA VAL A 187 -21.04 -5.42 -0.30
C VAL A 187 -21.91 -6.54 0.27
N VAL A 188 -22.69 -6.26 1.32
CA VAL A 188 -23.63 -7.25 1.89
C VAL A 188 -24.64 -7.70 0.85
N ARG A 189 -25.25 -6.75 0.15
CA ARG A 189 -26.23 -7.02 -0.90
C ARG A 189 -25.63 -7.87 -2.02
N ALA A 190 -24.45 -7.50 -2.53
CA ALA A 190 -23.76 -8.26 -3.57
C ALA A 190 -23.38 -9.68 -3.10
N LEU A 191 -22.92 -9.86 -1.87
CA LEU A 191 -22.62 -11.20 -1.35
C LEU A 191 -23.88 -12.06 -1.22
N ARG A 192 -25.00 -11.49 -0.76
CA ARG A 192 -26.30 -12.19 -0.70
C ARG A 192 -26.82 -12.54 -2.08
N GLU A 193 -26.82 -11.59 -3.01
CA GLU A 193 -27.21 -11.80 -4.41
C GLU A 193 -26.40 -12.93 -5.05
N TRP A 194 -25.08 -12.98 -4.83
CA TRP A 194 -24.24 -14.06 -5.32
C TRP A 194 -24.65 -15.42 -4.74
N VAL A 195 -24.86 -15.50 -3.43
CA VAL A 195 -25.27 -16.75 -2.76
C VAL A 195 -26.62 -17.22 -3.29
N THR A 196 -27.57 -16.30 -3.49
CA THR A 196 -28.88 -16.61 -4.09
C THR A 196 -28.75 -17.11 -5.52
N GLU A 197 -27.92 -16.48 -6.35
CA GLU A 197 -27.78 -16.81 -7.78
C GLU A 197 -26.96 -18.08 -8.02
N HIS A 198 -25.91 -18.31 -7.22
CA HIS A 198 -24.95 -19.40 -7.45
C HIS A 198 -25.07 -20.55 -6.44
N GLY A 199 -25.93 -20.43 -5.43
CA GLY A 199 -26.12 -21.44 -4.38
C GLY A 199 -24.90 -21.68 -3.49
N ARG A 200 -23.87 -20.82 -3.57
CA ARG A 200 -22.61 -20.96 -2.83
C ARG A 200 -21.99 -19.62 -2.49
N ALA A 201 -21.15 -19.58 -1.45
CA ALA A 201 -20.32 -18.43 -1.17
C ALA A 201 -19.28 -18.18 -2.29
N PRO A 202 -18.99 -16.91 -2.64
CA PRO A 202 -17.91 -16.58 -3.57
C PRO A 202 -16.55 -16.82 -2.90
N ALA A 203 -15.57 -17.31 -3.66
CA ALA A 203 -14.19 -17.38 -3.21
C ALA A 203 -13.47 -16.04 -3.47
N GLN A 204 -12.62 -15.61 -2.54
CA GLN A 204 -11.87 -14.36 -2.64
C GLN A 204 -11.09 -14.22 -3.96
N ALA A 205 -10.51 -15.31 -4.45
CA ALA A 205 -9.73 -15.32 -5.68
C ALA A 205 -10.57 -15.01 -6.93
N GLU A 206 -11.85 -15.40 -6.94
CA GLU A 206 -12.77 -15.14 -8.07
C GLU A 206 -13.05 -13.64 -8.22
N TRP A 207 -13.07 -12.91 -7.11
CA TRP A 207 -13.35 -11.47 -7.06
C TRP A 207 -12.08 -10.61 -6.97
N GLY A 208 -10.91 -11.24 -7.12
CA GLY A 208 -9.60 -10.59 -7.15
C GLY A 208 -9.16 -10.19 -8.55
N TRP A 209 -8.22 -9.25 -8.62
CA TRP A 209 -7.60 -8.83 -9.88
C TRP A 209 -6.84 -9.98 -10.56
N GLN A 210 -6.39 -10.98 -9.80
CA GLN A 210 -5.68 -12.16 -10.31
C GLN A 210 -6.54 -13.03 -11.23
N ALA A 211 -7.88 -12.99 -11.07
CA ALA A 211 -8.79 -13.67 -11.98
C ALA A 211 -8.91 -12.95 -13.33
N GLY A 212 -8.38 -11.73 -13.47
CA GLY A 212 -8.37 -10.97 -14.71
C GLY A 212 -9.77 -10.81 -15.31
N SER A 213 -9.88 -11.00 -16.63
CA SER A 213 -11.17 -10.96 -17.34
C SER A 213 -12.17 -12.04 -16.92
N ARG A 214 -11.74 -13.09 -16.21
CA ARG A 214 -12.65 -14.12 -15.66
C ARG A 214 -13.28 -13.69 -14.33
N SER A 215 -12.83 -12.59 -13.74
CA SER A 215 -13.40 -12.09 -12.50
C SER A 215 -14.81 -11.52 -12.74
N PRO A 216 -15.83 -11.95 -11.98
CA PRO A 216 -17.16 -11.33 -12.02
C PRO A 216 -17.10 -9.82 -11.76
N TRP A 217 -16.23 -9.38 -10.83
CA TRP A 217 -15.98 -7.96 -10.57
C TRP A 217 -15.49 -7.21 -11.81
N VAL A 218 -14.57 -7.79 -12.61
CA VAL A 218 -14.08 -7.12 -13.84
C VAL A 218 -15.18 -7.06 -14.90
N ARG A 219 -15.99 -8.11 -15.03
CA ARG A 219 -16.99 -8.24 -16.10
C ARG A 219 -18.26 -7.44 -15.86
N GLU A 220 -18.73 -7.41 -14.62
CA GLU A 220 -20.06 -6.89 -14.27
C GLU A 220 -19.97 -5.75 -13.25
N PHE A 221 -18.85 -5.03 -13.22
CA PHE A 221 -18.72 -3.83 -12.40
C PHE A 221 -19.86 -2.83 -12.71
N PRO A 222 -20.56 -2.25 -11.70
CA PRO A 222 -20.29 -2.28 -10.26
C PRO A 222 -21.07 -3.32 -9.44
N ARG A 223 -21.80 -4.24 -10.10
CA ARG A 223 -22.67 -5.23 -9.44
C ARG A 223 -21.93 -6.09 -8.42
N TRP A 224 -20.78 -6.64 -8.81
CA TRP A 224 -19.90 -7.38 -7.92
C TRP A 224 -18.76 -6.48 -7.46
N PRO A 225 -18.56 -6.23 -6.15
CA PRO A 225 -17.44 -5.43 -5.64
C PRO A 225 -16.10 -6.17 -5.75
N SER A 226 -15.00 -5.43 -5.70
CA SER A 226 -13.66 -6.03 -5.70
C SER A 226 -13.34 -6.72 -4.37
N SER A 227 -12.43 -7.70 -4.38
CA SER A 227 -11.94 -8.31 -3.13
C SER A 227 -11.27 -7.33 -2.17
N SER A 228 -10.73 -6.23 -2.71
CA SER A 228 -10.17 -5.14 -1.90
C SER A 228 -11.27 -4.33 -1.21
N SER A 229 -12.40 -4.09 -1.88
CA SER A 229 -13.56 -3.40 -1.30
C SER A 229 -14.14 -4.22 -0.14
N VAL A 230 -14.33 -5.53 -0.33
CA VAL A 230 -14.83 -6.43 0.74
C VAL A 230 -13.91 -6.37 1.96
N ARG A 231 -12.59 -6.49 1.77
CA ARG A 231 -11.62 -6.40 2.88
C ARG A 231 -11.59 -5.04 3.57
N THR A 232 -11.85 -3.97 2.83
CA THR A 232 -11.86 -2.61 3.41
C THR A 232 -13.00 -2.45 4.42
N HIS A 233 -14.17 -3.04 4.15
CA HIS A 233 -15.34 -2.91 5.03
C HIS A 233 -15.40 -3.94 6.17
N PHE A 234 -14.86 -5.14 5.94
CA PHE A 234 -14.99 -6.27 6.89
C PHE A 234 -13.65 -6.75 7.48
N GLY A 235 -12.52 -6.19 7.04
CA GLY A 235 -11.18 -6.60 7.45
C GLY A 235 -10.70 -7.89 6.78
N THR A 236 -11.51 -8.94 6.81
CA THR A 236 -11.22 -10.24 6.18
C THR A 236 -12.37 -10.70 5.28
N TRP A 237 -12.07 -11.59 4.33
CA TRP A 237 -13.10 -12.18 3.46
C TRP A 237 -14.09 -13.05 4.26
N ASN A 238 -13.58 -13.85 5.20
CA ASN A 238 -14.43 -14.69 6.03
C ASN A 238 -15.37 -13.88 6.92
N ALA A 239 -14.91 -12.76 7.50
CA ALA A 239 -15.78 -11.86 8.27
C ALA A 239 -16.92 -11.27 7.42
N ALA A 240 -16.69 -11.04 6.12
CA ALA A 240 -17.74 -10.58 5.22
C ALA A 240 -18.76 -11.70 4.93
N LEU A 241 -18.30 -12.95 4.75
CA LEU A 241 -19.16 -14.11 4.58
C LEU A 241 -19.97 -14.43 5.84
N GLU A 242 -19.37 -14.30 7.03
CA GLU A 242 -20.05 -14.40 8.32
C GLU A 242 -21.15 -13.35 8.47
N ALA A 243 -20.89 -12.11 8.07
CA ALA A 243 -21.87 -11.02 8.12
C ALA A 243 -23.10 -11.23 7.21
N VAL A 244 -23.01 -12.13 6.23
CA VAL A 244 -24.12 -12.51 5.35
C VAL A 244 -24.61 -13.93 5.58
N GLU A 245 -24.15 -14.58 6.66
CA GLU A 245 -24.48 -15.97 7.02
C GLU A 245 -24.20 -16.97 5.88
N ALA A 246 -23.23 -16.66 5.02
CA ALA A 246 -22.89 -17.52 3.89
C ALA A 246 -22.10 -18.75 4.37
N PRO A 247 -22.31 -19.93 3.74
CA PRO A 247 -21.61 -21.15 4.11
C PRO A 247 -20.10 -20.98 3.87
N LEU A 248 -19.34 -20.89 4.98
CA LEU A 248 -17.89 -20.85 4.93
C LEU A 248 -17.35 -22.20 4.49
N ARG A 249 -16.46 -22.21 3.48
CA ARG A 249 -15.55 -23.35 3.28
C ARG A 249 -14.56 -23.36 4.45
N ARG A 250 -14.96 -23.92 5.59
CA ARG A 250 -14.02 -24.25 6.66
C ARG A 250 -13.04 -25.24 6.06
N ARG A 251 -11.78 -24.85 5.84
CA ARG A 251 -10.70 -25.83 5.71
C ARG A 251 -10.89 -26.76 6.89
N SER A 252 -10.99 -28.07 6.65
CA SER A 252 -11.14 -29.07 7.71
C SER A 252 -10.20 -28.70 8.84
N ARG A 253 -10.78 -28.12 9.90
CA ARG A 253 -10.02 -27.56 10.99
C ARG A 253 -9.75 -28.77 11.82
N TRP A 254 -8.63 -29.44 11.55
CA TRP A 254 -8.08 -30.40 12.50
C TRP A 254 -8.07 -29.67 13.84
N PRO A 255 -8.96 -30.04 14.76
CA PRO A 255 -9.01 -29.34 16.02
C PRO A 255 -7.71 -29.67 16.79
N PRO A 256 -7.21 -28.76 17.62
CA PRO A 256 -5.90 -28.91 18.26
C PRO A 256 -5.69 -30.26 18.94
N GLU A 257 -6.73 -30.79 19.56
CA GLU A 257 -6.77 -32.12 20.18
C GLU A 257 -6.50 -33.25 19.19
N LEU A 258 -7.08 -33.21 17.99
CA LEU A 258 -6.84 -34.24 16.96
C LEU A 258 -5.43 -34.11 16.35
N ILE A 259 -4.87 -32.90 16.30
CA ILE A 259 -3.47 -32.71 15.88
C ILE A 259 -2.54 -33.34 16.91
N LEU A 260 -2.78 -33.10 18.19
CA LEU A 260 -1.98 -33.66 19.28
C LEU A 260 -2.10 -35.19 19.31
N ASP A 261 -3.32 -35.72 19.20
CA ASP A 261 -3.56 -37.17 19.13
C ASP A 261 -2.82 -37.82 17.95
N ALA A 262 -2.83 -37.17 16.78
CA ALA A 262 -2.12 -37.67 15.60
C ALA A 262 -0.60 -37.64 15.78
N ILE A 263 -0.04 -36.59 16.36
CA ILE A 263 1.40 -36.49 16.67
C ILE A 263 1.80 -37.54 17.71
N GLN A 264 0.99 -37.72 18.75
CA GLN A 264 1.24 -38.72 19.79
C GLN A 264 1.12 -40.15 19.26
N ARG A 265 0.13 -40.42 18.40
CA ARG A 265 -0.02 -41.71 17.72
C ARG A 265 1.20 -42.00 16.84
N TRP A 266 1.63 -41.03 16.04
CA TRP A 266 2.85 -41.15 15.24
C TRP A 266 4.06 -41.51 16.11
N GLY A 267 4.23 -40.83 17.24
CA GLY A 267 5.32 -41.10 18.17
C GLY A 267 5.28 -42.52 18.75
N ARG A 268 4.10 -43.08 19.04
CA ARG A 268 3.96 -44.48 19.46
C ARG A 268 4.33 -45.46 18.36
N ASP A 269 3.95 -45.15 17.12
CA ASP A 269 4.17 -46.03 15.97
C ASP A 269 5.61 -45.95 15.43
N HIS A 270 6.41 -44.97 15.87
CA HIS A 270 7.77 -44.69 15.36
C HIS A 270 8.79 -44.46 16.49
N ASP A 271 8.72 -45.24 17.56
CA ASP A 271 9.72 -45.26 18.66
C ASP A 271 10.05 -43.88 19.25
N GLY A 272 9.04 -43.02 19.40
CA GLY A 272 9.17 -41.67 19.95
C GLY A 272 9.72 -40.63 18.97
N ARG A 273 9.97 -41.00 17.71
CA ARG A 273 10.45 -40.05 16.69
C ARG A 273 9.32 -39.08 16.28
N PRO A 274 9.57 -37.75 16.25
CA PRO A 274 8.61 -36.79 15.73
C PRO A 274 8.45 -36.90 14.21
N PRO A 275 7.22 -36.70 13.67
CA PRO A 275 6.98 -36.74 12.24
C PRO A 275 7.70 -35.59 11.52
N ARG A 276 8.26 -35.88 10.34
CA ARG A 276 8.90 -34.89 9.46
C ARG A 276 8.05 -34.65 8.22
N TYR A 277 8.27 -33.51 7.57
CA TYR A 277 7.55 -33.16 6.34
C TYR A 277 7.67 -34.22 5.24
N ALA A 278 8.83 -34.88 5.12
CA ALA A 278 9.05 -35.94 4.15
C ALA A 278 8.17 -37.18 4.40
N ASP A 279 7.81 -37.45 5.66
CA ASP A 279 7.03 -38.61 6.05
C ASP A 279 5.56 -38.51 5.55
N PHE A 280 5.08 -37.29 5.27
CA PHE A 280 3.74 -37.02 4.74
C PHE A 280 3.70 -36.76 3.23
N ARG A 281 4.85 -36.78 2.55
CA ARG A 281 4.93 -36.57 1.09
C ARG A 281 4.81 -37.84 0.27
N SER A 282 4.76 -39.01 0.91
CA SER A 282 4.87 -40.32 0.27
C SER A 282 3.54 -41.06 0.08
N ALA A 283 2.40 -40.43 0.39
CA ALA A 283 1.08 -41.01 0.17
C ALA A 283 0.37 -40.25 -0.97
N THR A 284 0.57 -40.71 -2.19
CA THR A 284 -0.33 -40.48 -3.34
C THR A 284 -0.99 -41.78 -3.71
#